data_AF-A0A928YWX5-F1
#
_entry.id   AF-A0A928YWX5-F1
#
_cell.length_a   1.000
_cell.length_b   1.000
_cell.length_c   1.000
_cell.angle_alpha   90.00
_cell.angle_beta   90.00
_cell.angle_gamma   90.00
#
_symmetry.space_group_name_H-M   'P 1'
#
loop_
_entity.id
_entity.type
_entity.pdbx_description
1 polymer ?
#
loop_
_entity_poly.entity_id
_entity_poly.type
_entity_poly.pdbx_seq_one_letter_code
_entity_poly.pdbx_strand_id
1 'polypeptide(L)' 'MNYFEKEDILHLVISDEPEFGSVELSPNITAELNEAGELIGVEILSASTFIRDVILESAQGKLLGLSRTSAS' A
#
# COMPACT_ATOMS: atom_id res chain seq x y z
N MET A 1 7.76 -8.18 4.27
CA MET A 1 7.00 -6.98 4.68
C MET A 1 7.51 -6.52 6.03
N ASN A 2 7.93 -5.27 6.14
CA ASN A 2 8.41 -4.67 7.37
C ASN A 2 7.68 -3.35 7.63
N TYR A 3 7.22 -3.14 8.86
CA TYR A 3 6.63 -1.87 9.29
C TYR A 3 7.58 -1.18 10.27
N PHE A 4 7.99 0.03 9.92
CA PHE A 4 8.88 0.88 10.70
C PHE A 4 8.02 1.85 11.50
N GLU A 5 7.71 1.46 12.74
CA GLU A 5 6.71 2.14 13.57
C GLU A 5 7.02 3.61 13.85
N LYS A 6 8.31 3.96 14.05
CA LYS A 6 8.70 5.34 14.39
C LYS A 6 8.58 6.28 13.20
N GLU A 7 8.83 5.75 12.01
CA GLU A 7 8.80 6.46 10.75
C GLU A 7 7.40 6.45 10.11
N ASP A 8 6.52 5.56 10.58
CA ASP A 8 5.21 5.25 10.00
C ASP A 8 5.31 4.86 8.51
N ILE A 9 6.24 3.94 8.24
CA ILE A 9 6.54 3.45 6.88
C ILE A 9 6.31 1.95 6.81
N LEU A 10 5.63 1.51 5.75
CA LEU A 10 5.47 0.10 5.41
C LEU A 10 6.27 -0.23 4.15
N HIS A 11 7.20 -1.18 4.26
CA HIS A 11 7.95 -1.76 3.15
C HIS A 11 7.39 -3.13 2.77
N LEU A 12 6.91 -3.22 1.53
CA LEU A 12 6.47 -4.44 0.89
C LEU A 12 7.59 -4.95 -0.02
N VAL A 13 8.42 -5.83 0.52
CA VAL A 13 9.52 -6.48 -0.22
C VAL A 13 8.96 -7.56 -1.15
N ILE A 14 9.28 -7.48 -2.45
CA ILE A 14 8.88 -8.44 -3.50
C ILE A 14 10.08 -9.31 -3.90
N SER A 15 11.27 -8.72 -4.02
CA SER A 15 12.54 -9.39 -4.32
C SER A 15 13.62 -8.97 -3.31
N ASP A 16 14.67 -9.78 -3.14
CA ASP A 16 15.85 -9.49 -2.31
C ASP A 16 17.01 -8.85 -3.10
N GLU A 17 16.78 -8.57 -4.38
CA GLU A 17 17.71 -7.83 -5.23
C GLU A 17 18.03 -6.42 -4.68
N PRO A 18 19.21 -5.87 -5.00
CA PRO A 18 19.55 -4.51 -4.60
C PRO A 18 18.64 -3.47 -5.27
N GLU A 19 18.16 -2.51 -4.48
CA GLU A 19 17.53 -1.30 -4.99
C GLU A 19 18.55 -0.46 -5.76
N PHE A 20 18.18 -0.10 -6.99
CA PHE A 20 18.95 0.81 -7.83
C PHE A 20 18.31 2.19 -7.94
N GLY A 21 16.98 2.27 -7.82
CA GLY A 21 16.25 3.52 -7.79
C GLY A 21 14.78 3.33 -7.50
N SER A 22 14.04 4.43 -7.51
CA SER A 22 12.63 4.42 -7.13
C SER A 22 11.80 5.42 -7.94
N VAL A 23 10.50 5.17 -8.03
CA VAL A 23 9.52 6.00 -8.75
C VAL A 23 8.29 6.19 -7.89
N GLU A 24 7.89 7.45 -7.65
CA GLU A 24 6.64 7.75 -6.97
C GLU A 24 5.45 7.36 -7.86
N LEU A 25 4.62 6.42 -7.40
CA LEU A 25 3.42 5.97 -8.11
C LEU A 25 2.23 6.90 -7.83
N SER A 26 2.16 7.39 -6.60
CA SER A 26 1.16 8.34 -6.10
C SER A 26 1.72 9.00 -4.84
N PRO A 27 1.13 10.10 -4.35
CA PRO A 27 1.58 10.72 -3.11
C PRO A 27 1.75 9.68 -1.99
N ASN A 28 2.93 9.65 -1.38
CA ASN A 28 3.30 8.73 -0.30
C ASN A 28 3.43 7.24 -0.67
N ILE A 29 3.39 6.86 -1.95
CA ILE A 29 3.61 5.48 -2.41
C ILE A 29 4.67 5.46 -3.49
N THR A 30 5.74 4.69 -3.25
CA THR A 30 6.89 4.61 -4.12
C THR A 30 7.13 3.16 -4.53
N ALA A 31 7.39 2.93 -5.82
CA ALA A 31 7.93 1.68 -6.34
C ALA A 31 9.46 1.69 -6.25
N GLU A 32 10.03 0.64 -5.68
CA GLU A 32 11.47 0.39 -5.65
C GLU A 32 11.83 -0.52 -6.84
N LEU A 33 12.89 -0.16 -7.57
CA LEU A 33 13.30 -0.81 -8.81
C LEU A 33 14.74 -1.30 -8.74
N ASN A 34 15.02 -2.45 -9.36
CA ASN A 34 16.39 -2.91 -9.60
C ASN A 34 17.02 -2.16 -10.80
N GLU A 35 18.27 -2.50 -11.14
CA GLU A 35 19.02 -1.89 -12.25
C GLU A 35 18.34 -2.10 -13.62
N ALA A 36 17.59 -3.20 -13.77
CA ALA A 36 16.82 -3.48 -14.98
C ALA A 36 15.48 -2.70 -15.06
N GLY A 37 15.14 -1.95 -14.02
CA GLY A 37 13.86 -1.23 -13.89
C GLY A 37 12.69 -2.13 -13.49
N GLU A 38 12.96 -3.33 -12.97
CA GLU A 38 11.95 -4.27 -12.49
C GLU A 38 11.56 -3.94 -11.05
N LEU A 39 10.27 -4.11 -10.72
CA LEU A 39 9.73 -3.84 -9.39
C LEU A 39 10.23 -4.87 -8.38
N ILE A 40 10.93 -4.40 -7.35
CA ILE A 40 11.45 -5.24 -6.26
C ILE A 40 10.83 -4.92 -4.90
N GLY A 41 10.15 -3.77 -4.77
CA GLY A 41 9.52 -3.37 -3.52
C GLY A 41 8.53 -2.23 -3.69
N VAL A 42 7.72 -2.01 -2.66
CA VAL A 42 6.84 -0.83 -2.54
C VAL A 42 6.99 -0.24 -1.14
N GLU A 43 7.24 1.06 -1.08
CA GLU A 43 7.26 1.85 0.14
C GLU A 43 5.97 2.67 0.25
N ILE A 44 5.32 2.62 1.42
CA ILE A 44 4.14 3.42 1.76
C ILE A 44 4.47 4.26 2.98
N LEU A 45 4.48 5.59 2.83
CA LEU A 45 4.62 6.54 3.93
C LEU A 45 3.25 6.82 4.58
N SER A 46 3.25 7.26 5.84
CA SER A 46 2.00 7.43 6.61
C SER A 46 1.13 6.17 6.58
N ALA A 47 1.79 5.01 6.66
CA ALA A 47 1.19 3.71 6.40
C ALA A 47 0.00 3.42 7.32
N SER A 48 0.07 3.85 8.57
CA SER A 48 -1.01 3.72 9.54
C SER A 48 -2.31 4.37 9.06
N THR A 49 -2.21 5.58 8.49
CA THR A 49 -3.32 6.34 7.94
C THR A 49 -3.84 5.69 6.66
N PHE A 50 -2.93 5.34 5.74
CA PHE A 50 -3.30 4.69 4.49
C PHE A 50 -4.09 3.40 4.72
N ILE A 51 -3.59 2.50 5.58
CA ILE A 51 -4.24 1.22 5.86
C ILE A 51 -5.57 1.41 6.58
N ARG A 52 -5.65 2.34 7.55
CA ARG A 52 -6.92 2.67 8.22
C ARG A 52 -7.97 3.10 7.20
N ASP A 53 -7.63 4.00 6.29
CA ASP A 53 -8.57 4.56 5.33
C ASP A 53 -9.03 3.48 4.33
N VAL A 54 -8.12 2.66 3.81
CA VAL A 54 -8.44 1.50 2.96
C VAL A 54 -9.40 0.53 3.67
N ILE A 55 -9.16 0.21 4.95
CA ILE A 55 -10.03 -0.67 5.72
C ILE A 55 -11.43 -0.06 5.86
N LEU A 56 -11.52 1.22 6.25
CA LEU A 56 -12.79 1.91 6.46
C LEU A 56 -13.60 2.00 5.17
N GLU A 57 -12.97 2.37 4.05
CA GLU A 57 -13.61 2.43 2.73
C GLU A 57 -14.12 1.06 2.31
N SER A 58 -13.31 0.01 2.48
CA SER A 58 -13.71 -1.35 2.13
C SER A 58 -14.89 -1.86 2.98
N ALA A 59 -14.91 -1.51 4.27
CA ALA A 59 -15.99 -1.86 5.18
C ALA A 59 -17.29 -1.13 4.80
N GLN A 60 -17.21 0.17 4.51
CA GLN A 60 -18.35 0.95 4.04
C GLN A 60 -18.92 0.39 2.73
N GLY A 61 -18.06 0.07 1.76
CA GLY A 61 -18.47 -0.52 0.48
C GLY A 61 -19.22 -1.85 0.66
N LYS A 62 -18.72 -2.72 1.56
CA LYS A 62 -19.41 -3.99 1.90
C LYS A 62 -20.77 -3.75 2.55
N LEU A 63 -20.86 -2.85 3.53
CA LEU A 63 -22.12 -2.52 4.21
C LEU A 63 -23.16 -1.97 3.23
N LEU A 64 -22.76 -1.05 2.34
CA LEU A 64 -23.65 -0.51 1.30
C LEU A 64 -24.14 -1.61 0.34
N GLY A 65 -23.28 -2.56 -0.03
CA GLY A 65 -23.65 -3.71 -0.85
C GLY A 65 -24.71 -4.60 -0.17
N LEU A 66 -24.54 -4.87 1.14
CA LEU A 66 -25.50 -5.64 1.92
C LEU A 66 -26.85 -4.93 2.03
N SER A 67 -26.86 -3.62 2.30
CA SER A 67 -28.10 -2.83 2.37
C SER A 67 -28.89 -2.84 1.05
N ARG A 68 -28.20 -2.83 -0.09
CA ARG A 68 -28.85 -2.92 -1.43
C ARG A 68 -29.49 -4.29 -1.64
N THR A 69 -28.82 -5.38 -1.26
CA THR A 69 -29.35 -6.75 -1.38
C THR A 69 -30.56 -6.97 -0.47
N SER A 70 -30.59 -6.39 0.74
CA SER A 70 -31.73 -6.53 1.66
C SER A 70 -32.97 -5.71 1.28
N ALA A 71 -32.85 -4.77 0.35
CA ALA A 71 -33.94 -3.90 -0.11
C ALA A 71 -34.60 -4.40 -1.42
N SER A 72 -34.19 -5.58 -1.91
CA SER A 72 -34.74 -6.27 -3.09
C SER A 72 -35.58 -7.48 -2.66
#